data_AF-A0A348VBQ7-F1
#
_entry.id   AF-A0A348VBQ7-F1
#
_cell.length_a   1.000
_cell.length_b   1.000
_cell.length_c   1.000
_cell.angle_alpha   90.00
_cell.angle_beta   90.00
_cell.angle_gamma   90.00
#
_symmetry.space_group_name_H-M   'P 1'
#
loop_
_entity.id
_entity.type
_entity.pdbx_description
1 polymer ?
#
loop_
_entity_poly.entity_id
_entity_poly.type
_entity_poly.pdbx_seq_one_letter_code
_entity_poly.pdbx_strand_id
1 'polypeptide(L)'
;MRKFIIFLLFFLSSKVYLICQPSVEAADLKVDHLENPVGIDNAAPRLSWRMEDRKEGAAQKAYRLLVGTDSLQIVDPGNAAQNAGKGGNGKDRDGKKDREAASGLWDTGRVDSDRQLIPYAGAALKPFTKYYWKVILWD
;
A
#
# COMPACT_ATOMS: atom_id res chain seq x y z
N MET A 1 24.90 -44.49 30.65
CA MET A 1 24.60 -43.03 30.63
C MET A 1 25.71 -42.27 29.91
N ARG A 2 25.80 -42.42 28.59
CA ARG A 2 26.87 -41.82 27.76
C ARG A 2 26.45 -41.77 26.28
N LYS A 3 25.16 -41.47 26.02
CA LYS A 3 24.61 -41.35 24.65
C LYS A 3 23.55 -40.25 24.52
N PHE A 4 23.34 -39.44 25.57
CA PHE A 4 22.36 -38.33 25.57
C PHE A 4 22.98 -36.96 25.20
N ILE A 5 24.30 -36.88 25.02
CA ILE A 5 25.02 -35.62 24.76
C ILE A 5 25.10 -35.27 23.27
N ILE A 6 24.87 -36.22 22.36
CA ILE A 6 25.00 -36.00 20.90
C ILE A 6 23.73 -35.37 20.29
N PHE A 7 22.56 -35.47 20.95
CA PHE A 7 21.32 -34.85 20.46
C PHE A 7 21.24 -33.33 20.74
N LEU A 8 22.06 -32.81 21.66
CA LEU A 8 22.09 -31.38 22.02
C LEU A 8 22.96 -30.53 21.06
N LEU A 9 23.74 -31.16 20.18
CA LEU A 9 24.57 -30.48 19.17
C LEU A 9 23.97 -30.47 17.76
N PHE A 10 22.80 -31.12 17.55
CA PHE A 10 22.10 -31.09 16.27
C PHE A 10 21.02 -30.00 16.19
N PHE A 11 20.62 -29.44 17.34
CA PHE A 11 19.68 -28.32 17.42
C PHE A 11 20.36 -26.95 17.24
N LEU A 12 21.70 -26.91 17.30
CA LEU A 12 22.51 -25.71 17.06
C LEU A 12 22.95 -25.56 15.59
N SER A 13 22.25 -26.20 14.66
CA SER A 13 22.27 -25.81 13.24
C SER A 13 20.94 -25.18 12.82
N SER A 14 20.24 -24.55 13.79
CA SER A 14 19.17 -23.58 13.52
C SER A 14 19.60 -22.74 12.35
N LYS A 15 18.97 -23.02 11.21
CA LYS A 15 19.37 -22.50 9.93
C LYS A 15 19.29 -20.99 10.06
N VAL A 16 20.43 -20.32 10.12
CA VAL A 16 20.51 -18.88 9.86
C VAL A 16 20.25 -18.74 8.36
N TYR A 17 19.00 -18.94 7.96
CA TYR A 17 18.50 -18.41 6.72
C TYR A 17 18.41 -16.91 6.96
N LEU A 18 19.49 -16.21 6.63
CA LEU A 18 19.41 -14.79 6.28
C LEU A 18 18.52 -14.73 5.02
N ILE A 19 17.20 -14.77 5.20
CA ILE A 19 16.29 -14.49 4.11
C ILE A 19 16.35 -12.97 3.95
N CYS A 20 17.23 -12.49 3.08
CA CYS A 20 17.01 -11.21 2.42
C CYS A 20 15.67 -11.38 1.70
N GLN A 21 14.57 -10.96 2.32
CA GLN A 21 13.29 -10.95 1.62
C GLN A 21 13.48 -9.96 0.47
N PRO A 22 13.44 -10.39 -0.80
CA PRO A 22 13.46 -9.46 -1.91
C PRO A 22 12.19 -8.62 -1.78
N SER A 23 12.35 -7.38 -1.34
CA SER A 23 11.24 -6.44 -1.28
C SER A 23 11.07 -5.85 -2.67
N VAL A 24 10.00 -6.26 -3.35
CA VAL A 24 9.51 -5.53 -4.53
C VAL A 24 9.19 -4.11 -4.07
N GLU A 25 9.86 -3.13 -4.68
CA GLU A 25 9.68 -1.73 -4.32
C GLU A 25 9.11 -0.95 -5.50
N ALA A 26 8.30 0.07 -5.19
CA ALA A 26 7.82 1.01 -6.19
C ALA A 26 8.75 2.23 -6.23
N ALA A 27 9.25 2.53 -7.42
CA ALA A 27 10.09 3.68 -7.70
C ALA A 27 9.40 4.61 -8.71
N ASP A 28 9.98 5.80 -8.93
CA ASP A 28 9.54 6.75 -9.96
C ASP A 28 8.02 7.07 -9.89
N LEU A 29 7.53 7.34 -8.68
CA LEU A 29 6.12 7.63 -8.43
C LEU A 29 5.73 8.99 -9.03
N LYS A 30 4.75 8.98 -9.93
CA LYS A 30 4.30 10.15 -10.68
C LYS A 30 2.78 10.28 -10.69
N VAL A 31 2.31 11.51 -10.78
CA VAL A 31 0.91 11.87 -11.01
C VAL A 31 0.85 12.71 -12.29
N ASP A 32 0.09 12.26 -13.29
CA ASP A 32 0.05 12.86 -14.63
C ASP A 32 1.45 13.14 -15.21
N HIS A 33 2.36 12.17 -15.04
CA HIS A 33 3.78 12.21 -15.45
C HIS A 33 4.67 13.19 -14.67
N LEU A 34 4.17 13.80 -13.59
CA LEU A 34 4.91 14.74 -12.76
C LEU A 34 5.26 14.14 -11.40
N GLU A 35 6.44 14.47 -10.88
CA GLU A 35 6.85 14.13 -9.51
C GLU A 35 6.31 15.19 -8.53
N ASN A 36 5.57 14.76 -7.51
CA ASN A 36 4.99 15.61 -6.46
C ASN A 36 4.35 16.92 -6.97
N PRO A 37 3.43 16.87 -7.95
CA PRO A 37 2.86 18.08 -8.53
C PRO A 37 1.96 18.84 -7.56
N VAL A 38 1.82 20.14 -7.82
CA VAL A 38 0.88 21.04 -7.12
C VAL A 38 -0.09 21.62 -8.14
N GLY A 39 -1.38 21.68 -7.81
CA GLY A 39 -2.40 22.28 -8.68
C GLY A 39 -2.81 21.39 -9.85
N ILE A 40 -3.09 20.11 -9.58
CA ILE A 40 -3.66 19.21 -10.58
C ILE A 40 -5.18 19.43 -10.65
N ASP A 41 -5.66 19.91 -11.80
CA ASP A 41 -7.09 20.15 -12.08
C ASP A 41 -7.75 19.01 -12.88
N ASN A 42 -6.97 17.98 -13.26
CA ASN A 42 -7.52 16.77 -13.85
C ASN A 42 -8.38 16.04 -12.80
N ALA A 43 -9.65 15.77 -13.10
CA ALA A 43 -10.57 15.09 -12.19
C ALA A 43 -10.22 13.60 -11.99
N ALA A 44 -9.50 12.99 -12.93
CA ALA A 44 -9.04 11.61 -12.86
C ALA A 44 -7.52 11.55 -13.16
N PRO A 45 -6.68 12.11 -12.27
CA PRO A 45 -5.24 12.13 -12.48
C PRO A 45 -4.68 10.71 -12.56
N ARG A 46 -3.70 10.50 -13.44
CA ARG A 46 -3.08 9.19 -13.64
C ARG A 46 -1.92 8.98 -12.68
N LEU A 47 -2.01 7.92 -11.89
CA LEU A 47 -0.94 7.47 -11.00
C LEU A 47 -0.05 6.50 -11.75
N SER A 48 1.26 6.74 -11.77
CA SER A 48 2.22 5.82 -12.37
C SER A 48 3.42 5.57 -11.48
N TRP A 49 4.00 4.39 -11.65
CA TRP A 49 5.17 3.95 -10.91
C TRP A 49 6.03 3.06 -11.81
N ARG A 50 7.22 2.73 -11.32
CA ARG A 50 8.08 1.68 -11.86
C ARG A 50 8.29 0.63 -10.78
N MET A 51 8.24 -0.64 -11.13
CA MET A 51 8.62 -1.72 -10.22
C MET A 51 10.15 -1.88 -10.24
N GLU A 52 10.76 -1.91 -9.05
CA GLU A 52 12.16 -2.29 -8.87
C GLU A 52 12.23 -3.61 -8.10
N ASP A 53 12.91 -4.59 -8.70
CA ASP A 53 13.25 -5.88 -8.08
C ASP A 53 14.70 -6.22 -8.47
N ARG A 54 15.44 -6.82 -7.53
CA ARG A 54 16.81 -7.29 -7.74
C ARG A 54 16.89 -8.58 -8.53
N LYS A 55 15.79 -9.33 -8.66
CA LYS A 55 15.73 -10.57 -9.43
C LYS A 55 15.66 -10.26 -10.92
N GLU A 56 16.46 -10.97 -11.70
CA GLU A 56 16.36 -10.95 -13.14
C GLU A 56 15.04 -11.60 -13.60
N GLY A 57 14.37 -10.98 -14.58
CA GLY A 57 13.09 -11.46 -15.10
C GLY A 57 11.89 -11.23 -14.18
N ALA A 58 12.04 -10.49 -13.08
CA ALA A 58 10.91 -10.08 -12.25
C ALA A 58 9.92 -9.22 -13.04
N ALA A 59 8.63 -9.53 -12.92
CA ALA A 59 7.55 -8.82 -13.57
C ALA A 59 6.39 -8.63 -12.60
N GLN A 60 5.75 -7.47 -12.63
CA GLN A 60 4.62 -7.19 -11.76
C GLN A 60 3.47 -8.15 -12.08
N LYS A 61 2.97 -8.84 -11.05
CA LYS A 61 1.77 -9.69 -11.13
C LYS A 61 0.52 -9.02 -10.59
N ALA A 62 0.66 -8.10 -9.62
CA ALA A 62 -0.46 -7.37 -9.06
C ALA A 62 -0.05 -6.02 -8.47
N TYR A 63 -1.04 -5.16 -8.26
CA TYR A 63 -0.88 -3.90 -7.54
C TYR A 63 -2.05 -3.61 -6.58
N ARG A 64 -1.85 -2.66 -5.64
CA ARG A 64 -2.90 -2.04 -4.82
C ARG A 64 -2.56 -0.57 -4.64
N LEU A 65 -3.50 0.32 -4.97
CA LEU A 65 -3.36 1.76 -4.81
C LEU A 65 -4.18 2.22 -3.61
N LEU A 66 -3.56 3.09 -2.82
CA LEU A 66 -4.17 3.78 -1.69
C LEU A 66 -4.03 5.29 -1.95
N VAL A 67 -5.11 6.05 -1.86
CA VAL A 67 -5.09 7.52 -1.99
C VAL A 67 -5.95 8.13 -0.90
N GLY A 68 -5.42 9.10 -0.16
CA GLY A 68 -6.15 9.73 0.93
C GLY A 68 -5.56 11.08 1.31
N THR A 69 -6.25 11.80 2.20
CA THR A 69 -5.80 13.12 2.68
C THR A 69 -4.92 13.04 3.94
N ASP A 70 -4.86 11.87 4.57
CA ASP A 70 -4.05 11.61 5.75
C ASP A 70 -2.91 10.65 5.39
N SER A 71 -1.67 11.14 5.47
CA SER A 71 -0.49 10.35 5.14
C SER A 71 -0.35 9.12 6.05
N LEU A 72 -0.80 9.19 7.30
CA LEU A 72 -0.67 8.08 8.25
C LEU A 72 -1.51 6.86 7.85
N GLN A 73 -2.62 7.08 7.15
CA GLN A 73 -3.48 6.00 6.65
C GLN A 73 -2.84 5.25 5.47
N ILE A 74 -1.86 5.85 4.80
CA ILE A 74 -1.26 5.35 3.57
C ILE A 74 0.05 4.56 3.85
N VAL A 75 0.71 4.76 5.01
CA VAL A 75 2.06 4.22 5.29
C VAL A 75 2.07 2.70 5.54
N ASP A 76 1.01 2.11 6.11
CA ASP A 76 0.96 0.69 6.43
C ASP A 76 -0.45 0.08 6.26
N PRO A 77 -0.74 -0.52 5.09
CA PRO A 77 -2.08 -0.99 4.76
C PRO A 77 -2.54 -2.20 5.58
N GLY A 78 -1.62 -2.92 6.25
CA GLY A 78 -1.98 -3.96 7.22
C GLY A 78 -2.68 -3.38 8.47
N ASN A 79 -2.32 -2.14 8.84
CA ASN A 79 -2.93 -1.38 9.93
C ASN A 79 -4.08 -0.47 9.45
N ALA A 80 -4.15 -0.08 8.18
CA ALA A 80 -5.24 0.74 7.64
C ALA A 80 -6.62 0.05 7.80
N ALA A 81 -6.70 -1.27 7.63
CA ALA A 81 -7.92 -2.06 7.88
C ALA A 81 -8.35 -2.06 9.35
N GLN A 82 -7.41 -1.87 10.29
CA GLN A 82 -7.71 -1.74 11.73
C GLN A 82 -8.05 -0.29 12.12
N ASN A 83 -7.55 0.71 11.38
CA ASN A 83 -7.80 2.12 11.61
C ASN A 83 -9.06 2.66 10.91
N ALA A 84 -9.68 1.89 10.01
CA ALA A 84 -10.97 2.23 9.36
C ALA A 84 -12.14 2.45 10.35
N GLY A 85 -11.96 2.09 11.62
CA GLY A 85 -12.94 2.32 12.70
C GLY A 85 -12.65 3.49 13.64
N LYS A 86 -11.54 4.23 13.48
CA LYS A 86 -11.08 5.23 14.48
C LYS A 86 -10.89 6.62 13.88
N GLY A 87 -11.90 7.13 13.19
CA GLY A 87 -11.96 8.50 12.71
C GLY A 87 -13.39 9.02 12.73
N GLY A 88 -13.71 9.88 13.71
CA GLY A 88 -14.99 10.59 13.79
C GLY A 88 -15.81 10.27 15.05
N ASN A 89 -15.59 11.05 16.12
CA ASN A 89 -16.63 11.25 17.14
C ASN A 89 -17.62 12.31 16.61
N GLY A 90 -18.35 11.96 15.55
CA GLY A 90 -19.39 12.79 14.95
C GLY A 90 -20.66 11.96 14.85
N LYS A 91 -21.41 11.89 15.94
CA LYS A 91 -22.76 11.30 15.94
C LYS A 91 -23.70 12.34 15.35
N ASP A 92 -24.07 12.18 14.09
CA ASP A 92 -25.24 12.85 13.55
C ASP A 92 -26.49 12.40 14.33
N ARG A 93 -27.45 13.32 14.51
CA ARG A 93 -28.63 13.08 15.37
C ARG A 93 -29.54 11.97 14.85
N ASP A 94 -29.36 11.57 13.59
CA ASP A 94 -30.23 10.63 12.88
C ASP A 94 -29.64 9.20 12.79
N GLY A 95 -28.42 8.97 13.29
CA GLY A 95 -27.85 7.64 13.45
C GLY A 95 -27.64 6.86 12.15
N LYS A 96 -27.61 7.53 10.99
CA LYS A 96 -27.34 6.88 9.72
C LYS A 96 -25.83 6.81 9.53
N LYS A 97 -25.25 5.63 9.79
CA LYS A 97 -23.84 5.39 9.52
C LYS A 97 -23.66 5.17 8.01
N ASP A 98 -23.37 6.21 7.25
CA ASP A 98 -22.81 6.12 5.90
C ASP A 98 -21.39 5.53 6.02
N ARG A 99 -21.34 4.19 6.07
CA ARG A 99 -20.15 3.40 6.45
C ARG A 99 -18.98 3.48 5.48
N GLU A 100 -19.10 4.15 4.34
CA GLU A 100 -18.11 4.11 3.26
C GLU A 100 -17.55 5.49 2.89
N ALA A 101 -18.22 6.58 3.30
CA ALA A 101 -17.75 7.95 3.03
C ALA A 101 -16.83 8.53 4.13
N ALA A 102 -16.68 7.83 5.27
CA ALA A 102 -16.06 8.41 6.46
C ALA A 102 -14.51 8.37 6.48
N SER A 103 -13.86 7.55 5.66
CA SER A 103 -12.38 7.45 5.69
C SER A 103 -11.69 8.44 4.74
N GLY A 104 -12.35 8.92 3.69
CA GLY A 104 -11.70 9.71 2.64
C GLY A 104 -10.56 8.98 1.92
N LEU A 105 -10.46 7.66 2.10
CA LEU A 105 -9.45 6.77 1.55
C LEU A 105 -10.05 6.04 0.35
N TRP A 106 -9.43 6.19 -0.80
CA TRP A 106 -9.64 5.31 -1.95
C TRP A 106 -8.63 4.18 -1.91
N ASP A 107 -9.13 2.94 -2.01
CA ASP A 107 -8.33 1.72 -1.96
C ASP A 107 -8.82 0.75 -3.04
N THR A 108 -7.93 0.36 -3.95
CA THR A 108 -8.30 -0.56 -5.04
C THR A 108 -8.44 -2.01 -4.58
N GLY A 109 -7.98 -2.34 -3.37
CA GLY A 109 -7.65 -3.71 -3.04
C GLY A 109 -6.53 -4.25 -3.94
N ARG A 110 -6.27 -5.55 -3.86
CA ARG A 110 -5.31 -6.22 -4.75
C ARG A 110 -5.94 -6.40 -6.13
N VAL A 111 -5.27 -5.89 -7.16
CA VAL A 111 -5.65 -6.02 -8.57
C VAL A 111 -4.61 -6.86 -9.28
N ASP A 112 -5.02 -8.01 -9.83
CA ASP A 112 -4.19 -8.89 -10.67
C ASP A 112 -3.95 -8.24 -12.04
N SER A 113 -2.81 -7.58 -12.19
CA SER A 113 -2.47 -6.79 -13.38
C SER A 113 -0.99 -6.37 -13.35
N ASP A 114 -0.39 -6.32 -14.53
CA ASP A 114 0.96 -5.82 -14.79
C ASP A 114 0.99 -4.31 -15.13
N ARG A 115 -0.18 -3.66 -15.18
CA ARG A 115 -0.27 -2.22 -15.50
C ARG A 115 0.39 -1.36 -14.43
N GLN A 116 1.05 -0.30 -14.89
CA GLN A 116 1.82 0.64 -14.05
C GLN A 116 1.38 2.10 -14.23
N LEU A 117 0.27 2.35 -14.93
CA LEU A 117 -0.32 3.66 -15.16
C LEU A 117 -1.85 3.53 -15.02
N ILE A 118 -2.39 4.05 -13.92
CA ILE A 118 -3.79 3.85 -13.53
C ILE A 118 -4.46 5.20 -13.29
N PRO A 119 -5.60 5.50 -13.95
CA PRO A 119 -6.38 6.68 -13.62
C PRO A 119 -6.99 6.52 -12.22
N TYR A 120 -6.97 7.59 -11.43
CA TYR A 120 -7.73 7.67 -10.19
C TYR A 120 -9.22 7.44 -10.46
N ALA A 121 -9.82 6.50 -9.73
CA ALA A 121 -11.23 6.12 -9.88
C ALA A 121 -11.99 6.16 -8.54
N GLY A 122 -11.50 6.93 -7.58
CA GLY A 122 -12.17 7.15 -6.30
C GLY A 122 -13.19 8.29 -6.33
N ALA A 123 -13.58 8.76 -5.15
CA ALA A 123 -14.51 9.88 -5.00
C ALA A 123 -13.92 11.19 -5.56
N ALA A 124 -14.78 12.12 -5.98
CA ALA A 124 -14.34 13.39 -6.55
C ALA A 124 -13.31 14.11 -5.67
N LEU A 125 -12.18 14.50 -6.28
CA LEU A 125 -11.12 15.23 -5.61
C LEU A 125 -11.59 16.63 -5.21
N LYS A 126 -11.15 17.08 -4.03
CA LYS A 126 -11.50 18.40 -3.50
C LYS A 126 -10.49 19.45 -3.97
N PRO A 127 -10.93 20.66 -4.34
CA PRO A 127 -10.03 21.78 -4.64
C PRO A 127 -9.07 22.07 -3.48
N PHE A 128 -7.89 22.60 -3.80
CA PHE A 128 -6.88 23.05 -2.81
C PHE A 128 -6.54 22.01 -1.72
N THR A 129 -6.70 20.73 -2.02
CA THR A 129 -6.53 19.64 -1.05
C THR A 129 -5.29 18.84 -1.42
N LYS A 130 -4.42 18.60 -0.43
CA LYS A 130 -3.27 17.70 -0.60
C LYS A 130 -3.73 16.25 -0.46
N TYR A 131 -3.28 15.42 -1.39
CA TYR A 131 -3.47 13.98 -1.35
C TYR A 131 -2.12 13.27 -1.24
N TYR A 132 -2.15 12.18 -0.50
CA TYR A 132 -1.06 11.22 -0.37
C TYR A 132 -1.48 9.95 -1.06
N TRP A 133 -0.53 9.25 -1.67
CA TRP A 133 -0.80 7.96 -2.26
C TRP A 133 0.37 7.01 -2.11
N LYS A 134 0.05 5.72 -2.18
CA LYS A 134 1.03 4.62 -2.16
C LYS A 134 0.54 3.53 -3.10
N VAL A 135 1.51 2.84 -3.68
CA VAL A 135 1.28 1.60 -4.40
C VAL A 135 2.00 0.45 -3.70
N ILE A 136 1.35 -0.71 -3.64
CA ILE A 136 1.92 -1.97 -3.20
C ILE A 136 2.01 -2.87 -4.42
N LEU A 137 3.12 -3.59 -4.56
CA LEU A 137 3.40 -4.42 -5.73
C LEU A 137 3.63 -5.87 -5.31
N TRP A 138 3.35 -6.77 -6.25
CA TRP A 138 3.64 -8.21 -6.16
C TRP A 138 4.33 -8.65 -7.45
N ASP A 139 5.37 -9.49 -7.33
CA ASP A 139 6.18 -10.07 -8.42
C ASP A 139 5.89 -11.54 -8.70
#